data_AF-A0A238W7B9-F1
#
_entry.id   AF-A0A238W7B9-F1
#
_cell.length_a   1.000
_cell.length_b   1.000
_cell.length_c   1.000
_cell.angle_alpha   90.00
_cell.angle_beta   90.00
_cell.angle_gamma   90.00
#
_symmetry.space_group_name_H-M   'P 1'
#
loop_
_entity.id
_entity.type
_entity.pdbx_description
1 polymer ?
#
loop_
_entity_poly.entity_id
_entity_poly.type
_entity_poly.pdbx_seq_one_letter_code
_entity_poly.pdbx_strand_id
1 'polypeptide(L)'
;MNPSIQYAKCGTINIAYQTFGSGPIDIVYIPGWVSNIDWMWACPELVHFFNELGKIARVILFDKRGTGLSDRILDHATLEERMEDIKVVMDAAGSKKAILFGHSEGGSVSALFSATYPNRVLALMAFGIFAKRRYSEDYPWAPTDEERQKVYEMIENSWGSGQMNLETLAPSKAKDEVFMSWLANYFRSGASPSAALRLTKMNTEVNITDILPSIKVPTLLMQRTHDIDVKIEEGRFIAKHIEGAKWVEFDGDDHLFWAGNTDEVLLEIKHFITSLPQEIVHKKGLITMLFGHIEKVSKKGFKTDWICAIIMAYGGELVQTNKMYFVATFNSSKNATRCSMSLLEKSKSYDICTTMGIYTREGNLIDRCRMQMEDDYMIKAIRLQAHTNQILVSQTIKNLLSGGSIKFIKTAAVLNFQSTTLCELFVIDNETITESNNEFEKIGCPKNETFLEKLLQVIEHNLDDTDFGIETLCQSFLVSERQLQRKVKEVTGKSPNSLITSMRLNKAKSALLSYQDTVAEIAFQFGFSSPSYFSKCFKKEFGVTPTEIVAS
;
A
#
# COMPACT_ATOMS: atom_id res chain seq x y z
N MET A 1 20.01 -6.76 23.12
CA MET A 1 20.17 -5.41 22.54
C MET A 1 18.99 -5.22 21.61
N ASN A 2 18.22 -4.13 21.76
CA ASN A 2 17.05 -3.92 20.91
C ASN A 2 17.47 -3.71 19.45
N PRO A 3 16.69 -4.18 18.47
CA PRO A 3 16.98 -3.95 17.07
C PRO A 3 17.01 -2.45 16.74
N SER A 4 17.89 -2.05 15.81
CA SER A 4 17.98 -0.65 15.38
C SER A 4 16.74 -0.24 14.58
N ILE A 5 16.18 0.93 14.92
CA ILE A 5 15.07 1.53 14.18
C ILE A 5 15.57 2.06 12.83
N GLN A 6 14.81 1.78 11.79
CA GLN A 6 15.01 2.24 10.42
C GLN A 6 13.71 2.86 9.90
N TYR A 7 13.79 3.61 8.79
CA TYR A 7 12.64 4.28 8.20
C TYR A 7 12.55 3.97 6.71
N ALA A 8 11.34 3.65 6.25
CA ALA A 8 11.01 3.46 4.85
C ALA A 8 10.06 4.59 4.40
N LYS A 9 10.31 5.18 3.23
CA LYS A 9 9.52 6.32 2.75
C LYS A 9 8.33 5.86 1.91
N CYS A 10 7.12 6.07 2.40
CA CYS A 10 5.87 5.77 1.70
C CYS A 10 5.19 7.09 1.27
N GLY A 11 5.42 7.51 0.02
CA GLY A 11 4.99 8.83 -0.43
C GLY A 11 5.66 9.95 0.37
N THR A 12 4.89 10.74 1.11
CA THR A 12 5.38 11.85 1.94
C THR A 12 5.65 11.46 3.39
N ILE A 13 5.28 10.24 3.81
CA ILE A 13 5.40 9.79 5.21
C ILE A 13 6.52 8.77 5.38
N ASN A 14 7.11 8.76 6.57
CA ASN A 14 8.11 7.78 7.01
C ASN A 14 7.44 6.69 7.85
N ILE A 15 7.72 5.44 7.48
CA ILE A 15 7.28 4.23 8.17
C ILE A 15 8.45 3.66 8.95
N ALA A 16 8.37 3.69 10.28
CA ALA A 16 9.37 3.13 11.17
C ALA A 16 9.30 1.60 11.17
N TYR A 17 10.44 0.96 11.00
CA TYR A 17 10.56 -0.49 11.03
C TYR A 17 11.85 -0.95 11.70
N GLN A 18 11.88 -2.21 12.08
CA GLN A 18 13.00 -2.91 12.67
C GLN A 18 13.12 -4.29 12.03
N THR A 19 14.34 -4.82 11.99
CA THR A 19 14.61 -6.17 11.51
C THR A 19 15.42 -6.93 12.56
N PHE A 20 15.03 -8.17 12.86
CA PHE A 20 15.74 -9.03 13.82
C PHE A 20 15.58 -10.51 13.46
N GLY A 21 16.31 -11.38 14.15
CA GLY A 21 16.38 -12.80 13.81
C GLY A 21 17.31 -13.07 12.63
N SER A 22 17.63 -14.34 12.42
CA SER A 22 18.62 -14.78 11.43
C SER A 22 18.18 -16.00 10.63
N GLY A 23 16.88 -16.32 10.66
CA GLY A 23 16.34 -17.44 9.89
C GLY A 23 16.31 -17.19 8.39
N PRO A 24 16.18 -18.26 7.58
CA PRO A 24 16.27 -18.18 6.12
C PRO A 24 15.02 -17.62 5.44
N ILE A 25 13.92 -17.45 6.19
CA ILE A 25 12.63 -16.97 5.70
C ILE A 25 12.34 -15.60 6.30
N ASP A 26 11.84 -14.68 5.49
CA ASP A 26 11.33 -13.40 5.99
C ASP A 26 9.90 -13.55 6.52
N ILE A 27 9.65 -13.02 7.71
CA ILE A 27 8.30 -12.81 8.25
C ILE A 27 8.10 -11.31 8.42
N VAL A 28 7.10 -10.74 7.77
CA VAL A 28 6.65 -9.37 8.08
C VAL A 28 5.54 -9.47 9.10
N TYR A 29 5.71 -8.89 10.27
CA TYR A 29 4.65 -8.81 11.27
C TYR A 29 3.92 -7.47 11.15
N ILE A 30 2.60 -7.55 10.97
CA ILE A 30 1.70 -6.40 10.84
C ILE A 30 0.90 -6.29 12.15
N PRO A 31 1.17 -5.29 13.01
CA PRO A 31 0.48 -5.15 14.28
C PRO A 31 -1.01 -4.85 14.12
N GLY A 32 -1.79 -5.10 15.18
CA GLY A 32 -3.20 -4.70 15.28
C GLY A 32 -3.41 -3.20 15.51
N TRP A 33 -4.47 -2.81 16.22
CA TRP A 33 -4.96 -1.44 16.30
C TRP A 33 -3.92 -0.32 16.49
N VAL A 34 -3.25 -0.28 17.64
CA VAL A 34 -2.21 0.71 17.95
C VAL A 34 -0.94 -0.03 18.30
N SER A 35 0.18 0.40 17.72
CA SER A 35 1.50 -0.18 17.97
C SER A 35 2.57 0.84 18.29
N ASN A 36 3.63 0.34 18.91
CA ASN A 36 4.91 1.02 19.03
C ASN A 36 6.01 -0.04 19.07
N ILE A 37 6.78 -0.15 17.98
CA ILE A 37 7.78 -1.22 17.81
C ILE A 37 8.91 -1.17 18.85
N ASP A 38 9.18 -0.03 19.47
CA ASP A 38 10.19 0.09 20.53
C ASP A 38 9.64 -0.41 21.88
N TRP A 39 8.40 -0.05 22.21
CA TRP A 39 7.74 -0.50 23.44
C TRP A 39 7.37 -1.98 23.47
N MET A 40 7.25 -2.65 22.30
CA MET A 40 7.05 -4.10 22.25
C MET A 40 8.17 -4.86 22.96
N TRP A 41 9.41 -4.36 22.91
CA TRP A 41 10.57 -4.97 23.57
C TRP A 41 10.58 -4.79 25.09
N ALA A 42 9.64 -4.02 25.64
CA ALA A 42 9.47 -3.86 27.08
C ALA A 42 8.48 -4.88 27.70
N CYS A 43 7.77 -5.69 26.89
CA CYS A 43 6.91 -6.77 27.36
C CYS A 43 7.64 -8.12 27.31
N PRO A 44 7.88 -8.79 28.45
CA PRO A 44 8.57 -10.07 28.49
C PRO A 44 7.93 -11.15 27.58
N GLU A 45 6.61 -11.19 27.51
CA GLU A 45 5.86 -12.16 26.71
C GLU A 45 6.07 -11.94 25.20
N LEU A 46 6.02 -10.68 24.73
CA LEU A 46 6.33 -10.35 23.33
C LEU A 46 7.80 -10.62 23.00
N VAL A 47 8.72 -10.26 23.90
CA VAL A 47 10.15 -10.52 23.73
C VAL A 47 10.41 -12.02 23.61
N HIS A 48 9.75 -12.83 24.44
CA HIS A 48 9.84 -14.29 24.34
C HIS A 48 9.35 -14.78 22.96
N PHE A 49 8.15 -14.35 22.55
CA PHE A 49 7.59 -14.73 21.26
C PHE A 49 8.48 -14.34 20.08
N PHE A 50 8.99 -13.11 20.08
CA PHE A 50 9.88 -12.59 19.04
C PHE A 50 11.23 -13.31 19.02
N ASN A 51 11.80 -13.67 20.17
CA ASN A 51 13.02 -14.46 20.23
C ASN A 51 12.81 -15.86 19.65
N GLU A 52 11.68 -16.51 19.96
CA GLU A 52 11.34 -17.83 19.41
C GLU A 52 11.09 -17.79 17.91
N LEU A 53 10.40 -16.76 17.41
CA LEU A 53 10.17 -16.56 15.99
C LEU A 53 11.48 -16.22 15.24
N GLY A 54 12.32 -15.36 15.83
CA GLY A 54 13.61 -14.93 15.27
C GLY A 54 14.65 -16.05 15.14
N LYS A 55 14.48 -17.17 15.85
CA LYS A 55 15.29 -18.39 15.68
C LYS A 55 15.04 -19.08 14.33
N ILE A 56 13.84 -18.94 13.77
CA ILE A 56 13.44 -19.63 12.53
C ILE A 56 13.22 -18.69 11.34
N ALA A 57 13.11 -17.38 11.59
CA ALA A 57 12.90 -16.38 10.56
C ALA A 57 13.72 -15.10 10.79
N ARG A 58 13.93 -14.33 9.73
CA ARG A 58 14.23 -12.89 9.83
C ARG A 58 12.89 -12.16 9.92
N VAL A 59 12.63 -11.53 11.06
CA VAL A 59 11.37 -10.83 11.32
C VAL A 59 11.53 -9.36 11.00
N ILE A 60 10.59 -8.83 10.22
CA ILE A 60 10.47 -7.42 9.84
C ILE A 60 9.22 -6.89 10.54
N LEU A 61 9.43 -6.02 11.51
CA LEU A 61 8.39 -5.44 12.37
C LEU A 61 8.30 -3.95 12.04
N PHE A 62 7.10 -3.39 11.88
CA PHE A 62 6.93 -1.97 11.61
C PHE A 62 5.72 -1.37 12.31
N ASP A 63 5.80 -0.07 12.57
CA ASP A 63 4.64 0.71 13.00
C ASP A 63 3.88 1.18 11.75
N LYS A 64 2.60 0.86 11.66
CA LYS A 64 1.75 1.36 10.56
C LYS A 64 1.72 2.88 10.58
N ARG A 65 1.44 3.50 9.42
CA ARG A 65 1.23 4.96 9.36
C ARG A 65 0.29 5.44 10.47
N GLY A 66 0.63 6.56 11.10
CA GLY A 66 -0.16 7.10 12.21
C GLY A 66 0.08 6.46 13.58
N THR A 67 0.87 5.39 13.68
CA THR A 67 1.16 4.68 14.95
C THR A 67 2.65 4.74 15.33
N GLY A 68 2.92 4.59 16.63
CA GLY A 68 4.25 4.45 17.20
C GLY A 68 5.25 5.49 16.73
N LEU A 69 6.34 5.01 16.14
CA LEU A 69 7.45 5.82 15.65
C LEU A 69 7.31 6.25 14.18
N SER A 70 6.26 5.81 13.49
CA SER A 70 5.93 6.26 12.14
C SER A 70 5.29 7.65 12.16
N ASP A 71 5.37 8.35 11.03
CA ASP A 71 4.79 9.68 10.91
C ASP A 71 3.28 9.67 11.20
N ARG A 72 2.82 10.74 11.85
CA ARG A 72 1.41 10.95 12.15
C ARG A 72 0.66 11.38 10.90
N ILE A 73 -0.56 10.87 10.74
CA ILE A 73 -1.47 11.26 9.66
C ILE A 73 -2.58 12.16 10.21
N LEU A 74 -2.88 13.22 9.47
CA LEU A 74 -3.99 14.12 9.80
C LEU A 74 -5.31 13.62 9.21
N ASP A 75 -5.24 12.94 8.07
CA ASP A 75 -6.40 12.42 7.34
C ASP A 75 -6.56 10.92 7.55
N HIS A 76 -7.73 10.40 7.17
CA HIS A 76 -7.99 8.96 7.23
C HIS A 76 -7.29 8.27 6.04
N ALA A 77 -6.75 7.07 6.27
CA ALA A 77 -6.12 6.28 5.21
C ALA A 77 -7.01 5.10 4.81
N THR A 78 -7.13 4.86 3.51
CA THR A 78 -7.85 3.69 3.00
C THR A 78 -7.17 2.39 3.40
N LEU A 79 -7.88 1.27 3.29
CA LEU A 79 -7.27 -0.05 3.50
C LEU A 79 -6.09 -0.28 2.54
N GLU A 80 -6.25 0.14 1.28
CA GLU A 80 -5.23 0.03 0.25
C GLU A 80 -3.99 0.89 0.55
N GLU A 81 -4.18 2.11 1.06
CA GLU A 81 -3.08 2.96 1.47
C GLU A 81 -2.29 2.34 2.62
N ARG A 82 -2.97 1.74 3.60
CA ARG A 82 -2.32 1.00 4.70
C ARG A 82 -1.57 -0.23 4.19
N MET A 83 -2.09 -0.93 3.19
CA MET A 83 -1.41 -2.04 2.53
C MET A 83 -0.07 -1.61 1.89
N GLU A 84 0.02 -0.40 1.34
CA GLU A 84 1.26 0.10 0.72
C GLU A 84 2.41 0.22 1.74
N ASP A 85 2.12 0.41 3.03
CA ASP A 85 3.16 0.42 4.08
C ASP A 85 3.93 -0.92 4.12
N ILE A 86 3.23 -2.04 3.95
CA ILE A 86 3.83 -3.38 3.89
C ILE A 86 4.80 -3.45 2.71
N LYS A 87 4.38 -2.99 1.53
CA LYS A 87 5.20 -3.05 0.30
C LYS A 87 6.48 -2.23 0.47
N VAL A 88 6.35 -1.00 0.95
CA VAL A 88 7.47 -0.07 1.11
C VAL A 88 8.46 -0.56 2.18
N VAL A 89 7.96 -1.10 3.30
CA VAL A 89 8.82 -1.68 4.35
C VAL A 89 9.54 -2.93 3.83
N MET A 90 8.84 -3.81 3.11
CA MET A 90 9.47 -4.97 2.48
C MET A 90 10.58 -4.56 1.52
N ASP A 91 10.33 -3.59 0.65
CA ASP A 91 11.32 -3.09 -0.32
C ASP A 91 12.52 -2.46 0.40
N ALA A 92 12.31 -1.65 1.44
CA ALA A 92 13.37 -1.03 2.24
C ALA A 92 14.22 -2.06 3.02
N ALA A 93 13.60 -3.12 3.53
CA ALA A 93 14.28 -4.22 4.21
C ALA A 93 14.96 -5.22 3.23
N GLY A 94 14.82 -5.02 1.91
CA GLY A 94 15.32 -5.91 0.88
C GLY A 94 14.58 -7.26 0.81
N SER A 95 13.35 -7.32 1.32
CA SER A 95 12.52 -8.53 1.32
C SER A 95 11.74 -8.68 0.02
N LYS A 96 12.16 -9.62 -0.82
CA LYS A 96 11.48 -9.92 -2.09
C LYS A 96 10.19 -10.71 -1.87
N LYS A 97 10.18 -11.65 -0.92
CA LYS A 97 9.03 -12.49 -0.61
C LYS A 97 9.06 -12.83 0.88
N ALA A 98 7.91 -12.73 1.54
CA ALA A 98 7.82 -12.97 2.99
C ALA A 98 6.52 -13.67 3.36
N ILE A 99 6.50 -14.31 4.53
CA ILE A 99 5.24 -14.67 5.20
C ILE A 99 4.71 -13.41 5.87
N LEU A 100 3.43 -13.10 5.67
CA LEU A 100 2.77 -12.02 6.41
C LEU A 100 2.15 -12.60 7.67
N PHE A 101 2.48 -12.06 8.84
CA PHE A 101 1.84 -12.39 10.09
C PHE A 101 1.07 -11.19 10.62
N GLY A 102 -0.25 -11.19 10.44
CA GLY A 102 -1.12 -10.09 10.85
C GLY A 102 -1.89 -10.37 12.14
N HIS A 103 -1.95 -9.40 13.04
CA HIS A 103 -2.79 -9.46 14.24
C HIS A 103 -3.98 -8.51 14.10
N SER A 104 -5.20 -8.96 14.41
CA SER A 104 -6.40 -8.12 14.38
C SER A 104 -6.58 -7.45 13.00
N GLU A 105 -6.81 -6.14 12.97
CA GLU A 105 -6.75 -5.27 11.78
C GLU A 105 -5.56 -5.57 10.85
N GLY A 106 -4.37 -5.80 11.43
CA GLY A 106 -3.16 -6.06 10.65
C GLY A 106 -3.28 -7.31 9.79
N GLY A 107 -4.07 -8.29 10.24
CA GLY A 107 -4.50 -9.43 9.45
C GLY A 107 -5.36 -9.03 8.25
N SER A 108 -6.33 -8.12 8.45
CA SER A 108 -7.22 -7.68 7.38
C SER A 108 -6.47 -6.92 6.27
N VAL A 109 -5.49 -6.09 6.65
CA VAL A 109 -4.57 -5.43 5.70
C VAL A 109 -3.70 -6.47 4.96
N SER A 110 -3.18 -7.46 5.70
CA SER A 110 -2.35 -8.54 5.14
C SER A 110 -3.12 -9.44 4.15
N ALA A 111 -4.42 -9.63 4.38
CA ALA A 111 -5.32 -10.36 3.49
C ALA A 111 -5.43 -9.65 2.13
N LEU A 112 -5.63 -8.33 2.13
CA LEU A 112 -5.63 -7.53 0.90
C LEU A 112 -4.28 -7.59 0.17
N PHE A 113 -3.17 -7.48 0.90
CA PHE A 113 -1.83 -7.61 0.31
C PHE A 113 -1.65 -8.97 -0.37
N SER A 114 -2.11 -10.04 0.29
CA SER A 114 -1.98 -11.42 -0.19
C SER A 114 -2.82 -11.67 -1.46
N ALA A 115 -4.00 -11.06 -1.57
CA ALA A 115 -4.83 -11.12 -2.78
C ALA A 115 -4.23 -10.30 -3.95
N THR A 116 -3.60 -9.17 -3.64
CA THR A 116 -3.11 -8.20 -4.64
C THR A 116 -1.71 -8.57 -5.16
N TYR A 117 -0.82 -8.99 -4.25
CA TYR A 117 0.58 -9.29 -4.52
C TYR A 117 0.97 -10.72 -4.10
N PRO A 118 0.28 -11.77 -4.57
CA PRO A 118 0.53 -13.14 -4.10
C PRO A 118 1.95 -13.62 -4.41
N ASN A 119 2.63 -13.08 -5.43
CA ASN A 119 4.02 -13.40 -5.73
C ASN A 119 5.05 -12.76 -4.77
N ARG A 120 4.63 -11.78 -3.94
CA ARG A 120 5.41 -11.21 -2.85
C ARG A 120 5.15 -11.90 -1.51
N VAL A 121 4.23 -12.86 -1.45
CA VAL A 121 3.80 -13.53 -0.21
C VAL A 121 4.09 -15.03 -0.27
N LEU A 122 4.78 -15.55 0.74
CA LEU A 122 5.00 -16.99 0.92
C LEU A 122 3.77 -17.66 1.53
N ALA A 123 3.18 -17.02 2.54
CA ALA A 123 1.96 -17.43 3.19
C ALA A 123 1.33 -16.26 3.97
N LEU A 124 0.04 -16.36 4.25
CA LEU A 124 -0.69 -15.48 5.16
C LEU A 124 -0.91 -16.20 6.49
N MET A 125 -0.36 -15.69 7.58
CA MET A 125 -0.70 -16.10 8.94
C MET A 125 -1.47 -14.97 9.61
N ALA A 126 -2.57 -15.27 10.31
CA ALA A 126 -3.28 -14.25 11.06
C ALA A 126 -3.78 -14.77 12.41
N PHE A 127 -3.81 -13.88 13.41
CA PHE A 127 -4.37 -14.14 14.72
C PHE A 127 -5.48 -13.15 15.05
N GLY A 128 -6.67 -13.64 15.44
CA GLY A 128 -7.79 -12.82 15.89
C GLY A 128 -8.25 -11.77 14.86
N ILE A 129 -8.36 -12.17 13.58
CA ILE A 129 -8.68 -11.28 12.45
C ILE A 129 -10.20 -11.18 12.21
N PHE A 130 -10.66 -10.01 11.77
CA PHE A 130 -12.03 -9.77 11.29
C PHE A 130 -12.09 -9.42 9.81
N ALA A 131 -13.20 -9.75 9.15
CA ALA A 131 -13.44 -9.40 7.74
C ALA A 131 -14.09 -8.01 7.61
N LYS A 132 -14.91 -7.64 8.60
CA LYS A 132 -15.69 -6.41 8.64
C LYS A 132 -15.96 -6.01 10.09
N ARG A 133 -16.04 -4.72 10.41
CA ARG A 133 -16.34 -4.21 11.77
C ARG A 133 -17.64 -3.43 11.91
N ARG A 134 -18.57 -3.64 10.98
CA ARG A 134 -19.95 -3.16 11.07
C ARG A 134 -20.90 -4.31 10.80
N TYR A 135 -21.90 -4.41 11.64
CA TYR A 135 -22.98 -5.36 11.49
C TYR A 135 -23.59 -5.33 10.07
N SER A 136 -23.90 -6.50 9.55
CA SER A 136 -24.86 -6.70 8.45
C SER A 136 -25.47 -8.09 8.56
N GLU A 137 -26.58 -8.34 7.87
CA GLU A 137 -27.29 -9.62 7.94
C GLU A 137 -26.42 -10.82 7.55
N ASP A 138 -25.48 -10.61 6.61
CA ASP A 138 -24.52 -11.59 6.13
C ASP A 138 -23.24 -11.69 7.00
N TYR A 139 -23.06 -10.78 7.95
CA TYR A 139 -21.95 -10.75 8.90
C TYR A 139 -22.42 -10.28 10.30
N PRO A 140 -23.30 -11.05 10.96
CA PRO A 140 -24.06 -10.59 12.13
C PRO A 140 -23.25 -10.52 13.42
N TRP A 141 -22.00 -10.99 13.40
CA TRP A 141 -21.12 -11.04 14.58
C TRP A 141 -20.39 -9.73 14.81
N ALA A 142 -20.19 -8.93 13.75
CA ALA A 142 -19.56 -7.62 13.85
C ALA A 142 -20.36 -6.67 14.75
N PRO A 143 -19.69 -5.71 15.39
CA PRO A 143 -20.36 -4.73 16.24
C PRO A 143 -21.39 -3.89 15.50
N THR A 144 -22.43 -3.45 16.20
CA THR A 144 -23.37 -2.44 15.68
C THR A 144 -22.75 -1.05 15.69
N ASP A 145 -23.37 -0.11 14.97
CA ASP A 145 -22.92 1.28 14.97
C ASP A 145 -23.01 1.92 16.36
N GLU A 146 -24.03 1.56 17.16
CA GLU A 146 -24.14 2.03 18.55
C GLU A 146 -23.02 1.46 19.44
N GLU A 147 -22.64 0.20 19.25
CA GLU A 147 -21.52 -0.41 19.98
C GLU A 147 -20.19 0.26 19.60
N ARG A 148 -19.97 0.54 18.31
CA ARG A 148 -18.79 1.29 17.86
C ARG A 148 -18.77 2.72 18.41
N GLN A 149 -19.92 3.37 18.49
CA GLN A 149 -20.05 4.71 19.06
C GLN A 149 -19.62 4.75 20.53
N LYS A 150 -19.98 3.73 21.34
CA LYS A 150 -19.50 3.61 22.72
C LYS A 150 -17.97 3.48 22.81
N VAL A 151 -17.35 2.73 21.89
CA VAL A 151 -15.89 2.61 21.82
C VAL A 151 -15.24 3.95 21.48
N TYR A 152 -15.83 4.73 20.56
CA TYR A 152 -15.35 6.07 20.23
C TYR A 152 -15.39 7.01 21.42
N GLU A 153 -16.51 7.05 22.15
CA GLU A 153 -16.69 7.86 23.35
C GLU A 153 -15.72 7.44 24.47
N MET A 154 -15.50 6.13 24.64
CA MET A 154 -14.52 5.61 25.59
C MET A 154 -13.10 6.09 25.25
N ILE A 155 -12.69 6.03 23.98
CA ILE A 155 -11.37 6.54 23.57
C ILE A 155 -11.26 8.03 23.82
N GLU A 156 -12.26 8.82 23.41
CA GLU A 156 -12.22 10.27 23.55
C GLU A 156 -12.11 10.72 25.00
N ASN A 157 -12.83 10.04 25.90
CA ASN A 157 -12.90 10.43 27.31
C ASN A 157 -11.85 9.75 28.21
N SER A 158 -11.34 8.57 27.82
CA SER A 158 -10.55 7.71 28.72
C SER A 158 -9.20 7.26 28.14
N TRP A 159 -8.77 7.69 26.94
CA TRP A 159 -7.49 7.25 26.34
C TRP A 159 -6.26 7.44 27.24
N GLY A 160 -6.24 8.52 28.01
CA GLY A 160 -5.16 8.83 28.95
C GLY A 160 -5.32 8.17 30.33
N SER A 161 -6.55 7.75 30.69
CA SER A 161 -6.85 7.17 32.00
C SER A 161 -6.69 5.64 31.93
N GLY A 162 -6.42 5.00 33.06
CA GLY A 162 -6.37 3.53 33.13
C GLY A 162 -7.73 2.85 32.92
N GLN A 163 -8.75 3.55 32.42
CA GLN A 163 -10.16 3.14 32.33
C GLN A 163 -10.60 2.84 30.89
N MET A 164 -9.67 2.44 30.03
CA MET A 164 -9.94 2.05 28.64
C MET A 164 -10.51 0.63 28.49
N ASN A 165 -10.85 -0.04 29.59
CA ASN A 165 -11.24 -1.45 29.62
C ASN A 165 -10.25 -2.35 28.87
N LEU A 166 -8.94 -2.08 29.01
CA LEU A 166 -7.87 -2.79 28.29
C LEU A 166 -7.82 -4.28 28.66
N GLU A 167 -8.34 -4.64 29.82
CA GLU A 167 -8.48 -6.02 30.28
C GLU A 167 -9.34 -6.87 29.34
N THR A 168 -10.19 -6.26 28.52
CA THR A 168 -10.97 -6.97 27.49
C THR A 168 -10.11 -7.53 26.37
N LEU A 169 -8.91 -6.96 26.14
CA LEU A 169 -7.97 -7.46 25.13
C LEU A 169 -7.11 -8.62 25.65
N ALA A 170 -6.89 -8.67 26.96
CA ALA A 170 -6.13 -9.73 27.61
C ALA A 170 -6.72 -10.09 28.98
N PRO A 171 -7.91 -10.75 29.01
CA PRO A 171 -8.58 -11.06 30.27
C PRO A 171 -7.75 -11.92 31.22
N SER A 172 -6.89 -12.80 30.69
CA SER A 172 -6.00 -13.62 31.53
C SER A 172 -4.97 -12.78 32.31
N LYS A 173 -4.73 -11.55 31.86
CA LYS A 173 -3.82 -10.57 32.47
C LYS A 173 -4.53 -9.46 33.22
N ALA A 174 -5.86 -9.49 33.35
CA ALA A 174 -6.64 -8.42 33.98
C ALA A 174 -6.19 -8.06 35.41
N LYS A 175 -5.64 -9.03 36.16
CA LYS A 175 -5.15 -8.85 37.54
C LYS A 175 -3.64 -8.61 37.62
N ASP A 176 -2.93 -8.60 36.51
CA ASP A 176 -1.49 -8.36 36.42
C ASP A 176 -1.25 -6.84 36.25
N GLU A 177 -1.10 -6.13 37.37
CA GLU A 177 -0.93 -4.67 37.37
C GLU A 177 0.28 -4.20 36.56
N VAL A 178 1.35 -5.00 36.51
CA VAL A 178 2.57 -4.67 35.76
C VAL A 178 2.28 -4.76 34.26
N PHE A 179 1.67 -5.86 33.82
CA PHE A 179 1.28 -6.04 32.42
C PHE A 179 0.27 -4.98 31.98
N MET A 180 -0.76 -4.71 32.79
CA MET A 180 -1.80 -3.72 32.45
C MET A 180 -1.24 -2.30 32.39
N SER A 181 -0.31 -1.96 33.29
CA SER A 181 0.42 -0.68 33.24
C SER A 181 1.28 -0.56 31.98
N TRP A 182 2.01 -1.63 31.62
CA TRP A 182 2.75 -1.69 30.36
C TRP A 182 1.82 -1.53 29.15
N LEU A 183 0.72 -2.27 29.09
CA LEU A 183 -0.22 -2.26 27.97
C LEU A 183 -0.82 -0.86 27.75
N ALA A 184 -1.18 -0.18 28.84
CA ALA A 184 -1.64 1.20 28.78
C ALA A 184 -0.55 2.17 28.27
N ASN A 185 0.71 2.00 28.70
CA ASN A 185 1.84 2.80 28.22
C ASN A 185 2.15 2.51 26.74
N TYR A 186 2.11 1.24 26.33
CA TYR A 186 2.29 0.81 24.96
C TYR A 186 1.31 1.53 24.03
N PHE A 187 0.00 1.50 24.33
CA PHE A 187 -0.99 2.21 23.52
C PHE A 187 -0.82 3.74 23.54
N ARG A 188 -0.58 4.35 24.71
CA ARG A 188 -0.36 5.81 24.80
C ARG A 188 0.91 6.27 24.07
N SER A 189 1.95 5.45 24.05
CA SER A 189 3.16 5.71 23.25
C SER A 189 2.92 5.53 21.76
N GLY A 190 1.96 4.66 21.42
CA GLY A 190 1.59 4.34 20.05
C GLY A 190 0.69 5.38 19.39
N ALA A 191 -0.21 6.02 20.13
CA ALA A 191 -1.10 7.05 19.59
C ALA A 191 -1.56 8.06 20.65
N SER A 192 -1.78 9.32 20.22
CA SER A 192 -2.53 10.31 21.01
C SER A 192 -4.05 10.01 20.95
N PRO A 193 -4.89 10.58 21.84
CA PRO A 193 -6.33 10.28 21.85
C PRO A 193 -7.02 10.50 20.49
N SER A 194 -6.76 11.62 19.84
CA SER A 194 -7.34 11.92 18.52
C SER A 194 -6.82 11.00 17.42
N ALA A 195 -5.55 10.58 17.51
CA ALA A 195 -4.97 9.62 16.56
C ALA A 195 -5.58 8.23 16.76
N ALA A 196 -5.72 7.78 18.00
CA ALA A 196 -6.36 6.52 18.35
C ALA A 196 -7.81 6.47 17.86
N LEU A 197 -8.60 7.51 18.14
CA LEU A 197 -9.98 7.63 17.69
C LEU A 197 -10.08 7.54 16.15
N ARG A 198 -9.17 8.23 15.44
CA ARG A 198 -9.11 8.19 13.97
C ARG A 198 -8.81 6.78 13.46
N LEU A 199 -7.81 6.10 14.03
CA LEU A 199 -7.49 4.72 13.70
C LEU A 199 -8.68 3.78 13.95
N THR A 200 -9.38 3.95 15.07
CA THR A 200 -10.56 3.16 15.41
C THR A 200 -11.70 3.36 14.42
N LYS A 201 -11.92 4.60 13.94
CA LYS A 201 -12.88 4.91 12.88
C LYS A 201 -12.46 4.30 11.53
N MET A 202 -11.18 4.39 11.17
CA MET A 202 -10.63 3.73 9.98
C MET A 202 -10.82 2.20 10.03
N ASN A 203 -10.70 1.60 11.21
CA ASN A 203 -10.90 0.16 11.42
C ASN A 203 -12.36 -0.25 11.32
N THR A 204 -13.29 0.59 11.80
CA THR A 204 -14.72 0.35 11.63
C THR A 204 -15.11 0.26 10.15
N GLU A 205 -14.44 1.03 9.29
CA GLU A 205 -14.71 1.04 7.84
C GLU A 205 -14.05 -0.12 7.07
N VAL A 206 -13.24 -0.97 7.72
CA VAL A 206 -12.62 -2.12 7.06
C VAL A 206 -13.69 -3.09 6.60
N ASN A 207 -13.60 -3.47 5.32
CA ASN A 207 -14.37 -4.57 4.76
C ASN A 207 -13.54 -5.31 3.70
N ILE A 208 -13.22 -6.57 3.95
CA ILE A 208 -12.46 -7.44 3.03
C ILE A 208 -13.25 -8.66 2.55
N THR A 209 -14.55 -8.76 2.84
CA THR A 209 -15.37 -9.94 2.51
C THR A 209 -15.24 -10.34 1.04
N ASP A 210 -15.25 -9.36 0.13
CA ASP A 210 -15.28 -9.58 -1.31
C ASP A 210 -13.94 -10.10 -1.87
N ILE A 211 -12.84 -9.88 -1.16
CA ILE A 211 -11.50 -10.25 -1.66
C ILE A 211 -10.98 -11.56 -1.08
N LEU A 212 -11.63 -12.12 -0.05
CA LEU A 212 -11.21 -13.39 0.58
C LEU A 212 -11.04 -14.54 -0.44
N PRO A 213 -11.97 -14.76 -1.40
CA PRO A 213 -11.81 -15.85 -2.38
C PRO A 213 -10.63 -15.67 -3.34
N SER A 214 -10.11 -14.44 -3.46
CA SER A 214 -8.97 -14.11 -4.31
C SER A 214 -7.62 -14.40 -3.65
N ILE A 215 -7.60 -14.76 -2.35
CA ILE A 215 -6.38 -15.13 -1.64
C ILE A 215 -6.01 -16.56 -2.04
N LYS A 216 -4.89 -16.70 -2.74
CA LYS A 216 -4.40 -18.00 -3.26
C LYS A 216 -3.13 -18.51 -2.58
N VAL A 217 -2.57 -17.74 -1.66
CA VAL A 217 -1.37 -18.15 -0.89
C VAL A 217 -1.77 -19.12 0.23
N PRO A 218 -0.87 -20.03 0.66
CA PRO A 218 -1.09 -20.82 1.86
C PRO A 218 -1.49 -19.93 3.03
N THR A 219 -2.56 -20.29 3.72
CA THR A 219 -3.15 -19.42 4.76
C THR A 219 -3.35 -20.19 6.06
N LEU A 220 -2.85 -19.65 7.17
CA LEU A 220 -3.08 -20.11 8.54
C LEU A 220 -3.85 -19.03 9.30
N LEU A 221 -5.02 -19.39 9.82
CA LEU A 221 -5.86 -18.52 10.63
C LEU A 221 -5.98 -19.13 12.02
N MET A 222 -5.70 -18.31 13.02
CA MET A 222 -5.60 -18.70 14.42
C MET A 222 -6.48 -17.79 15.27
N GLN A 223 -7.18 -18.34 16.25
CA GLN A 223 -7.98 -17.52 17.18
C GLN A 223 -8.27 -18.27 18.48
N ARG A 224 -8.45 -17.53 19.57
CA ARG A 224 -8.98 -18.09 20.82
C ARG A 224 -10.51 -18.18 20.79
N THR A 225 -11.08 -19.27 21.30
CA THR A 225 -12.52 -19.57 21.17
C THR A 225 -13.44 -18.58 21.90
N HIS A 226 -12.93 -17.90 22.93
CA HIS A 226 -13.70 -16.95 23.75
C HIS A 226 -13.18 -15.51 23.62
N ASP A 227 -12.47 -15.18 22.54
CA ASP A 227 -12.01 -13.81 22.25
C ASP A 227 -13.19 -12.81 22.32
N ILE A 228 -13.03 -11.78 23.14
CA ILE A 228 -14.06 -10.79 23.45
C ILE A 228 -14.13 -9.68 22.39
N ASP A 229 -13.00 -9.31 21.78
CA ASP A 229 -12.96 -8.21 20.80
C ASP A 229 -13.42 -8.66 19.41
N VAL A 230 -12.98 -9.86 19.00
CA VAL A 230 -13.31 -10.48 17.72
C VAL A 230 -13.92 -11.84 17.99
N LYS A 231 -15.19 -12.02 17.61
CA LYS A 231 -15.91 -13.27 17.90
C LYS A 231 -15.37 -14.42 17.05
N ILE A 232 -15.41 -15.65 17.55
CA ILE A 232 -14.83 -16.81 16.87
C ILE A 232 -15.46 -17.06 15.49
N GLU A 233 -16.74 -16.70 15.31
CA GLU A 233 -17.44 -16.82 14.04
C GLU A 233 -16.87 -15.91 12.97
N GLU A 234 -16.30 -14.76 13.34
CA GLU A 234 -15.63 -13.83 12.41
C GLU A 234 -14.45 -14.53 11.72
N GLY A 235 -13.62 -15.25 12.48
CA GLY A 235 -12.50 -16.03 11.97
C GLY A 235 -12.92 -17.26 11.17
N ARG A 236 -13.94 -18.00 11.65
CA ARG A 236 -14.52 -19.14 10.91
C ARG A 236 -15.09 -18.72 9.56
N PHE A 237 -15.73 -17.56 9.49
CA PHE A 237 -16.20 -17.00 8.23
C PHE A 237 -15.03 -16.77 7.27
N ILE A 238 -13.94 -16.15 7.74
CA ILE A 238 -12.78 -15.89 6.88
C ILE A 238 -12.18 -17.21 6.37
N ALA A 239 -11.98 -18.18 7.26
CA ALA A 239 -11.45 -19.50 6.90
C ALA A 239 -12.28 -20.20 5.84
N LYS A 240 -13.61 -20.10 5.91
CA LYS A 240 -14.52 -20.69 4.93
C LYS A 240 -14.41 -20.04 3.54
N HIS A 241 -14.04 -18.76 3.47
CA HIS A 241 -13.99 -17.99 2.22
C HIS A 241 -12.60 -17.90 1.59
N ILE A 242 -11.56 -18.41 2.25
CA ILE A 242 -10.22 -18.56 1.69
C ILE A 242 -9.99 -20.03 1.35
N GLU A 243 -9.81 -20.32 0.06
CA GLU A 243 -9.59 -21.68 -0.43
C GLU A 243 -8.31 -22.29 0.18
N GLY A 244 -8.47 -23.43 0.87
CA GLY A 244 -7.35 -24.15 1.48
C GLY A 244 -6.79 -23.52 2.76
N ALA A 245 -7.48 -22.54 3.36
CA ALA A 245 -7.05 -21.99 4.65
C ALA A 245 -7.08 -23.05 5.76
N LYS A 246 -5.98 -23.12 6.53
CA LYS A 246 -5.91 -23.89 7.77
C LYS A 246 -6.48 -23.04 8.90
N TRP A 247 -7.53 -23.55 9.55
CA TRP A 247 -8.17 -22.92 10.70
C TRP A 247 -7.77 -23.64 11.99
N VAL A 248 -7.30 -22.88 12.98
CA VAL A 248 -6.87 -23.40 14.28
C VAL A 248 -7.50 -22.60 15.40
N GLU A 249 -8.20 -23.31 16.29
CA GLU A 249 -8.83 -22.74 17.48
C GLU A 249 -7.99 -23.10 18.71
N PHE A 250 -7.78 -22.11 19.57
CA PHE A 250 -7.12 -22.26 20.85
C PHE A 250 -8.11 -21.97 21.98
N ASP A 251 -7.95 -22.62 23.14
CA ASP A 251 -8.75 -22.27 24.30
C ASP A 251 -8.33 -20.90 24.88
N GLY A 252 -9.24 -20.24 25.58
CA GLY A 252 -9.03 -18.93 26.21
C GLY A 252 -9.79 -17.77 25.57
N ASP A 253 -9.58 -16.57 26.11
CA ASP A 253 -10.33 -15.34 25.84
C ASP A 253 -9.46 -14.12 25.47
N ASP A 254 -8.13 -14.25 25.55
CA ASP A 254 -7.21 -13.20 25.15
C ASP A 254 -7.23 -12.95 23.63
N HIS A 255 -7.40 -11.68 23.26
CA HIS A 255 -7.24 -11.21 21.88
C HIS A 255 -5.76 -11.07 21.48
N LEU A 256 -4.88 -10.82 22.45
CA LEU A 256 -3.45 -10.69 22.23
C LEU A 256 -2.79 -12.08 22.17
N PHE A 257 -2.18 -12.45 21.03
CA PHE A 257 -1.55 -13.78 20.87
C PHE A 257 -0.37 -14.04 21.81
N TRP A 258 0.21 -12.97 22.36
CA TRP A 258 1.30 -13.03 23.34
C TRP A 258 0.79 -13.09 24.79
N ALA A 259 -0.53 -13.06 25.02
CA ALA A 259 -1.14 -13.34 26.31
C ALA A 259 -1.71 -14.78 26.34
N GLY A 260 -1.92 -15.29 27.56
CA GLY A 260 -2.33 -16.67 27.77
C GLY A 260 -1.25 -17.68 27.38
N ASN A 261 -1.67 -18.83 26.84
CA ASN A 261 -0.75 -19.85 26.35
C ASN A 261 -0.22 -19.46 24.96
N THR A 262 0.98 -18.88 24.89
CA THR A 262 1.59 -18.43 23.62
C THR A 262 2.40 -19.54 22.92
N ASP A 263 2.82 -20.57 23.67
CA ASP A 263 3.63 -21.67 23.16
C ASP A 263 2.89 -22.52 22.13
N GLU A 264 1.57 -22.73 22.32
CA GLU A 264 0.73 -23.43 21.34
C GLU A 264 0.62 -22.67 20.00
N VAL A 265 0.60 -21.34 20.06
CA VAL A 265 0.57 -20.48 18.88
C VAL A 265 1.91 -20.55 18.14
N LEU A 266 3.03 -20.46 18.88
CA LEU A 266 4.37 -20.63 18.32
C LEU A 266 4.58 -22.01 17.70
N LEU A 267 4.10 -23.07 18.36
CA LEU A 267 4.20 -24.44 17.86
C LEU A 267 3.44 -24.60 16.54
N GLU A 268 2.23 -24.06 16.46
CA GLU A 268 1.41 -24.11 15.26
C GLU A 268 2.04 -23.32 14.10
N ILE A 269 2.56 -22.12 14.37
CA ILE A 269 3.33 -21.33 13.40
C ILE A 269 4.54 -22.13 12.89
N LYS A 270 5.33 -22.74 13.80
CA LYS A 270 6.50 -23.55 13.44
C LYS A 270 6.10 -24.72 12.53
N HIS A 271 5.06 -25.47 12.89
CA HIS A 271 4.55 -26.57 12.07
C HIS A 271 4.09 -26.10 10.70
N PHE A 272 3.31 -25.02 10.64
CA PHE A 272 2.82 -24.48 9.38
C PHE A 272 3.96 -24.04 8.46
N ILE A 273 4.94 -23.30 8.96
CA ILE A 273 6.12 -22.87 8.20
C ILE A 273 6.88 -24.08 7.64
N THR A 274 7.09 -25.13 8.44
CA THR A 274 7.79 -26.34 7.97
C THR A 274 7.01 -27.13 6.91
N SER A 275 5.69 -26.93 6.84
CA SER A 275 4.82 -27.58 5.85
C SER A 275 4.67 -26.79 4.55
N LEU A 276 5.26 -25.58 4.46
CA LEU A 276 5.10 -24.74 3.28
C LEU A 276 5.78 -25.37 2.04
N PRO A 277 5.12 -25.29 0.87
CA PRO A 277 5.70 -25.78 -0.38
C PRO A 277 6.91 -24.93 -0.79
N GLN A 278 7.92 -25.57 -1.41
CA GLN A 278 9.22 -24.93 -1.65
C GLN A 278 9.20 -23.80 -2.70
N GLU A 279 8.17 -23.67 -3.54
CA GLU A 279 8.01 -22.53 -4.45
C GLU A 279 6.61 -22.53 -5.07
N ILE A 280 5.81 -21.51 -4.79
CA ILE A 280 4.56 -21.24 -5.54
C ILE A 280 4.71 -19.92 -6.29
N VAL A 281 4.62 -19.99 -7.62
CA VAL A 281 4.39 -18.84 -8.47
C VAL A 281 2.90 -18.75 -8.76
N HIS A 282 2.27 -17.71 -8.24
CA HIS A 282 0.86 -17.46 -8.44
C HIS A 282 0.65 -16.78 -9.80
N LYS A 283 -0.10 -17.47 -10.67
CA LYS A 283 -0.48 -16.94 -11.98
C LYS A 283 -1.65 -15.98 -11.89
N LYS A 284 -2.48 -16.08 -10.85
CA LYS A 284 -3.67 -15.26 -10.66
C LYS A 284 -3.56 -14.37 -9.42
N GLY A 285 -4.25 -13.23 -9.45
CA GLY A 285 -4.45 -12.32 -8.33
C GLY A 285 -5.46 -11.24 -8.66
N LEU A 286 -5.68 -10.32 -7.74
CA LEU A 286 -6.65 -9.23 -7.90
C LEU A 286 -6.11 -8.16 -8.87
N ILE A 287 -6.94 -7.78 -9.84
CA ILE A 287 -6.65 -6.72 -10.82
C ILE A 287 -7.80 -5.70 -10.79
N THR A 288 -7.46 -4.41 -10.76
CA THR A 288 -8.45 -3.33 -10.93
C THR A 288 -8.59 -2.99 -12.40
N MET A 289 -9.83 -2.93 -12.89
CA MET A 289 -10.20 -2.53 -14.25
C MET A 289 -10.79 -1.12 -14.23
N LEU A 290 -10.36 -0.27 -15.14
CA LEU A 290 -10.96 1.02 -15.46
C LEU A 290 -11.41 1.01 -16.92
N PHE A 291 -12.66 1.38 -17.18
CA PHE A 291 -13.13 1.62 -18.54
C PHE A 291 -13.79 2.98 -18.67
N GLY A 292 -13.82 3.50 -19.89
CA GLY A 292 -14.59 4.69 -20.22
C GLY A 292 -15.15 4.63 -21.63
N HIS A 293 -16.31 5.25 -21.81
CA HIS A 293 -17.01 5.38 -23.08
C HIS A 293 -17.33 6.85 -23.33
N ILE A 294 -16.96 7.35 -24.51
CA ILE A 294 -17.29 8.70 -24.99
C ILE A 294 -18.67 8.62 -25.63
N GLU A 295 -19.65 9.31 -25.05
CA GLU A 295 -21.03 9.30 -25.53
C GLU A 295 -21.29 10.36 -26.58
N LYS A 296 -20.72 11.56 -26.36
CA LYS A 296 -20.92 12.72 -27.23
C LYS A 296 -19.67 13.59 -27.22
N VAL A 297 -19.34 14.14 -28.39
CA VAL A 297 -18.29 15.13 -28.54
C VAL A 297 -18.82 16.34 -29.29
N SER A 298 -18.76 17.51 -28.66
CA SER A 298 -19.30 18.74 -29.26
C SER A 298 -18.38 19.36 -30.31
N LYS A 299 -17.06 19.10 -30.27
CA LYS A 299 -16.06 19.70 -31.18
C LYS A 299 -15.55 18.70 -32.23
N LYS A 300 -15.56 19.10 -33.50
CA LYS A 300 -14.91 18.32 -34.58
C LYS A 300 -13.39 18.33 -34.41
N GLY A 301 -12.75 17.18 -34.64
CA GLY A 301 -11.28 17.04 -34.59
C GLY A 301 -10.68 16.84 -33.19
N PHE A 302 -11.47 16.41 -32.20
CA PHE A 302 -10.96 16.07 -30.88
C PHE A 302 -9.92 14.94 -30.95
N LYS A 303 -8.88 15.02 -30.11
CA LYS A 303 -7.86 13.98 -29.95
C LYS A 303 -8.07 13.28 -28.61
N THR A 304 -7.76 11.98 -28.57
CA THR A 304 -7.83 11.14 -27.38
C THR A 304 -6.45 10.73 -26.85
N ASP A 305 -5.37 11.28 -27.42
CA ASP A 305 -3.98 10.95 -27.06
C ASP A 305 -3.69 11.18 -25.57
N TRP A 306 -4.37 12.17 -24.96
CA TRP A 306 -4.26 12.48 -23.53
C TRP A 306 -4.84 11.38 -22.62
N ILE A 307 -5.77 10.54 -23.10
CA ILE A 307 -6.35 9.46 -22.29
C ILE A 307 -5.25 8.47 -21.88
N CYS A 308 -4.45 8.04 -22.86
CA CYS A 308 -3.34 7.12 -22.63
C CYS A 308 -2.28 7.74 -21.71
N ALA A 309 -1.94 9.02 -21.93
CA ALA A 309 -0.98 9.74 -21.11
C ALA A 309 -1.44 9.83 -19.64
N ILE A 310 -2.71 10.14 -19.38
CA ILE A 310 -3.25 10.20 -18.02
C ILE A 310 -3.26 8.80 -17.38
N ILE A 311 -3.70 7.76 -18.10
CA ILE A 311 -3.70 6.38 -17.58
C ILE A 311 -2.30 5.95 -17.16
N MET A 312 -1.29 6.18 -18.02
CA MET A 312 0.11 5.85 -17.72
C MET A 312 0.67 6.67 -16.56
N ALA A 313 0.32 7.95 -16.46
CA ALA A 313 0.76 8.82 -15.36
C ALA A 313 0.27 8.35 -13.97
N TYR A 314 -0.87 7.67 -13.91
CA TYR A 314 -1.38 7.02 -12.70
C TYR A 314 -0.91 5.57 -12.53
N GLY A 315 0.03 5.11 -13.35
CA GLY A 315 0.59 3.75 -13.30
C GLY A 315 -0.36 2.67 -13.83
N GLY A 316 -1.32 3.05 -14.67
CA GLY A 316 -2.20 2.10 -15.36
C GLY A 316 -1.62 1.63 -16.69
N GLU A 317 -2.03 0.44 -17.12
CA GLU A 317 -1.67 -0.13 -18.41
C GLU A 317 -2.90 -0.15 -19.32
N LEU A 318 -2.75 0.31 -20.56
CA LEU A 318 -3.85 0.35 -21.51
C LEU A 318 -4.07 -1.05 -22.10
N VAL A 319 -5.29 -1.56 -21.96
CA VAL A 319 -5.72 -2.86 -22.49
C VAL A 319 -6.26 -2.72 -23.90
N GLN A 320 -7.17 -1.78 -24.09
CA GLN A 320 -7.88 -1.59 -25.34
C GLN A 320 -8.27 -0.12 -25.48
N THR A 321 -8.19 0.42 -26.68
CA THR A 321 -8.66 1.78 -26.95
C THR A 321 -9.14 1.93 -28.39
N ASN A 322 -10.14 2.78 -28.57
CA ASN A 322 -10.43 3.40 -29.85
C ASN A 322 -10.92 4.84 -29.64
N LYS A 323 -11.46 5.47 -30.68
CA LYS A 323 -11.94 6.87 -30.61
C LYS A 323 -13.11 7.10 -29.64
N MET A 324 -13.80 6.04 -29.20
CA MET A 324 -15.03 6.11 -28.42
C MET A 324 -14.99 5.32 -27.12
N TYR A 325 -14.01 4.44 -26.91
CA TYR A 325 -13.87 3.69 -25.67
C TYR A 325 -12.41 3.44 -25.30
N PHE A 326 -12.16 3.21 -24.02
CA PHE A 326 -10.91 2.67 -23.53
C PHE A 326 -11.14 1.70 -22.37
N VAL A 327 -10.20 0.79 -22.18
CA VAL A 327 -10.10 -0.13 -21.04
C VAL A 327 -8.64 -0.15 -20.60
N ALA A 328 -8.41 -0.09 -19.29
CA ALA A 328 -7.10 -0.10 -18.67
C ALA A 328 -7.11 -0.94 -17.38
N THR A 329 -5.94 -1.44 -17.00
CA THR A 329 -5.72 -2.21 -15.78
C THR A 329 -4.85 -1.41 -14.82
N PHE A 330 -5.07 -1.62 -13.53
CA PHE A 330 -4.32 -1.02 -12.44
C PHE A 330 -4.06 -2.05 -11.35
N ASN A 331 -2.89 -1.93 -10.71
CA ASN A 331 -2.58 -2.66 -9.46
C ASN A 331 -3.20 -1.97 -8.24
N SER A 332 -3.68 -0.74 -8.42
CA SER A 332 -4.25 0.06 -7.35
C SER A 332 -5.65 0.61 -7.71
N SER A 333 -6.62 0.34 -6.85
CA SER A 333 -7.98 0.85 -6.94
C SER A 333 -8.03 2.37 -6.73
N LYS A 334 -7.20 2.89 -5.82
CA LYS A 334 -7.01 4.34 -5.60
C LYS A 334 -6.50 5.02 -6.86
N ASN A 335 -5.48 4.47 -7.51
CA ASN A 335 -4.92 5.08 -8.71
C ASN A 335 -5.90 5.03 -9.88
N ALA A 336 -6.62 3.91 -10.09
CA ALA A 336 -7.68 3.82 -11.09
C ALA A 336 -8.77 4.87 -10.86
N THR A 337 -9.12 5.10 -9.59
CA THR A 337 -10.14 6.06 -9.18
C THR A 337 -9.70 7.51 -9.39
N ARG A 338 -8.49 7.88 -8.99
CA ARG A 338 -7.93 9.21 -9.26
C ARG A 338 -7.74 9.45 -10.76
N CYS A 339 -7.33 8.42 -11.49
CA CYS A 339 -7.22 8.46 -12.95
C CYS A 339 -8.57 8.76 -13.59
N SER A 340 -9.66 8.07 -13.20
CA SER A 340 -10.99 8.31 -13.77
C SER A 340 -11.52 9.70 -13.48
N MET A 341 -11.28 10.23 -12.28
CA MET A 341 -11.63 11.61 -11.90
C MET A 341 -10.89 12.62 -12.79
N SER A 342 -9.58 12.44 -12.96
CA SER A 342 -8.76 13.31 -13.83
C SER A 342 -9.18 13.22 -15.31
N LEU A 343 -9.50 12.01 -15.80
CA LEU A 343 -10.01 11.81 -17.15
C LEU A 343 -11.38 12.49 -17.35
N LEU A 344 -12.28 12.41 -16.37
CA LEU A 344 -13.60 13.04 -16.43
C LEU A 344 -13.50 14.57 -16.47
N GLU A 345 -12.63 15.16 -15.66
CA GLU A 345 -12.40 16.61 -15.67
C GLU A 345 -11.79 17.08 -16.98
N LYS A 346 -10.78 16.35 -17.48
CA LYS A 346 -10.19 16.67 -18.78
C LYS A 346 -11.23 16.56 -19.90
N SER A 347 -12.11 15.55 -19.84
CA SER A 347 -13.24 15.40 -20.77
C SER A 347 -14.18 16.61 -20.74
N LYS A 348 -14.58 17.06 -19.54
CA LYS A 348 -15.41 18.26 -19.35
C LYS A 348 -14.75 19.50 -19.96
N SER A 349 -13.42 19.68 -19.81
CA SER A 349 -12.69 20.81 -20.41
C SER A 349 -12.71 20.84 -21.94
N TYR A 350 -12.94 19.69 -22.59
CA TYR A 350 -13.08 19.55 -24.04
C TYR A 350 -14.53 19.47 -24.51
N ASP A 351 -15.51 19.63 -23.62
CA ASP A 351 -16.94 19.43 -23.90
C ASP A 351 -17.21 18.03 -24.48
N ILE A 352 -16.60 17.03 -23.84
CA ILE A 352 -16.77 15.60 -24.11
C ILE A 352 -17.60 15.00 -22.99
N CYS A 353 -18.69 14.35 -23.37
CA CYS A 353 -19.52 13.57 -22.45
C CYS A 353 -18.96 12.15 -22.35
N THR A 354 -18.62 11.72 -21.15
CA THR A 354 -18.05 10.39 -20.90
C THR A 354 -18.78 9.65 -19.81
N THR A 355 -18.78 8.34 -19.89
CA THR A 355 -19.26 7.44 -18.84
C THR A 355 -18.15 6.48 -18.49
N MET A 356 -17.80 6.38 -17.21
CA MET A 356 -16.67 5.56 -16.75
C MET A 356 -17.11 4.58 -15.67
N GLY A 357 -16.39 3.46 -15.59
CA GLY A 357 -16.62 2.45 -14.57
C GLY A 357 -15.34 1.83 -14.06
N ILE A 358 -15.33 1.45 -12.78
CA ILE A 358 -14.23 0.79 -12.10
C ILE A 358 -14.74 -0.45 -11.38
N TYR A 359 -14.06 -1.57 -11.57
CA TYR A 359 -14.34 -2.80 -10.83
C TYR A 359 -13.07 -3.61 -10.65
N THR A 360 -13.12 -4.64 -9.81
CA THR A 360 -12.03 -5.58 -9.61
C THR A 360 -12.41 -6.95 -10.14
N ARG A 361 -11.42 -7.72 -10.60
CA ARG A 361 -11.57 -9.15 -10.91
C ARG A 361 -10.33 -9.94 -10.53
N GLU A 362 -10.46 -11.25 -10.46
CA GLU A 362 -9.30 -12.15 -10.48
C GLU A 362 -8.75 -12.23 -11.92
N GLY A 363 -7.43 -12.20 -12.08
CA GLY A 363 -6.83 -12.16 -13.41
C GLY A 363 -5.41 -12.70 -13.46
N ASN A 364 -4.94 -13.02 -14.66
CA ASN A 364 -3.56 -13.45 -14.86
C ASN A 364 -2.60 -12.28 -14.60
N LEU A 365 -1.67 -12.44 -13.66
CA LEU A 365 -0.73 -11.39 -13.26
C LEU A 365 0.42 -11.16 -14.25
N ILE A 366 0.65 -12.11 -15.16
CA ILE A 366 1.66 -12.03 -16.24
C ILE A 366 1.05 -11.39 -17.49
N ASP A 367 -0.20 -11.74 -17.80
CA ASP A 367 -0.94 -11.25 -18.97
C ASP A 367 -2.17 -10.42 -18.50
N ARG A 368 -1.88 -9.32 -17.80
CA ARG A 368 -2.90 -8.47 -17.16
C ARG A 368 -3.77 -7.77 -18.19
N CYS A 369 -3.19 -7.41 -19.32
CA CYS A 369 -3.83 -6.67 -20.40
C CYS A 369 -4.71 -7.53 -21.31
N ARG A 370 -4.96 -8.79 -20.95
CA ARG A 370 -5.88 -9.64 -21.69
C ARG A 370 -7.29 -9.53 -21.15
N MET A 371 -8.20 -9.08 -22.01
CA MET A 371 -9.64 -9.11 -21.80
C MET A 371 -10.16 -10.55 -21.63
N GLN A 372 -11.08 -10.73 -20.69
CA GLN A 372 -11.80 -11.97 -20.44
C GLN A 372 -13.29 -11.79 -20.74
N MET A 373 -14.03 -12.88 -20.89
CA MET A 373 -15.49 -12.84 -21.12
C MET A 373 -16.24 -12.11 -19.99
N GLU A 374 -15.73 -12.25 -18.76
CA GLU A 374 -16.22 -11.51 -17.60
C GLU A 374 -16.05 -10.00 -17.78
N ASP A 375 -14.95 -9.54 -18.37
CA ASP A 375 -14.69 -8.11 -18.56
C ASP A 375 -15.73 -7.48 -19.48
N ASP A 376 -16.00 -8.14 -20.61
CA ASP A 376 -17.03 -7.69 -21.57
C ASP A 376 -18.41 -7.61 -20.93
N TYR A 377 -18.75 -8.61 -20.11
CA TYR A 377 -20.01 -8.63 -19.38
C TYR A 377 -20.09 -7.49 -18.35
N MET A 378 -19.09 -7.36 -17.48
CA MET A 378 -19.08 -6.38 -16.40
C MET A 378 -19.05 -4.95 -16.93
N ILE A 379 -18.24 -4.66 -17.95
CA ILE A 379 -18.21 -3.35 -18.62
C ILE A 379 -19.59 -3.00 -19.18
N LYS A 380 -20.24 -3.93 -19.88
CA LYS A 380 -21.58 -3.71 -20.43
C LYS A 380 -22.61 -3.50 -19.33
N ALA A 381 -22.60 -4.34 -18.29
CA ALA A 381 -23.54 -4.28 -17.18
C ALA A 381 -23.43 -2.95 -16.42
N ILE A 382 -22.22 -2.54 -16.04
CA ILE A 382 -21.97 -1.27 -15.34
C ILE A 382 -22.35 -0.09 -16.22
N ARG A 383 -21.93 -0.09 -17.50
CA ARG A 383 -22.23 1.00 -18.43
C ARG A 383 -23.73 1.24 -18.60
N LEU A 384 -24.53 0.18 -18.66
CA LEU A 384 -25.99 0.30 -18.79
C LEU A 384 -26.68 0.97 -17.59
N GLN A 385 -26.01 1.00 -16.43
CA GLN A 385 -26.51 1.66 -15.22
C GLN A 385 -26.00 3.10 -15.07
N ALA A 386 -25.01 3.50 -15.86
CA ALA A 386 -24.32 4.76 -15.66
C ALA A 386 -24.96 5.90 -16.48
N HIS A 387 -25.08 7.07 -15.87
CA HIS A 387 -25.48 8.29 -16.56
C HIS A 387 -24.27 9.05 -17.11
N THR A 388 -24.52 9.95 -18.06
CA THR A 388 -23.50 10.81 -18.65
C THR A 388 -22.71 11.57 -17.57
N ASN A 389 -21.39 11.58 -17.71
CA ASN A 389 -20.43 12.22 -16.81
C ASN A 389 -20.39 11.61 -15.39
N GLN A 390 -20.81 10.36 -15.23
CA GLN A 390 -20.63 9.61 -13.99
C GLN A 390 -19.45 8.65 -14.03
N ILE A 391 -18.88 8.42 -12.85
CA ILE A 391 -17.94 7.34 -12.58
C ILE A 391 -18.67 6.38 -11.64
N LEU A 392 -18.97 5.17 -12.13
CA LEU A 392 -19.48 4.09 -11.30
C LEU A 392 -18.33 3.23 -10.78
N VAL A 393 -18.43 2.78 -9.53
CA VAL A 393 -17.51 1.83 -8.94
C VAL A 393 -18.26 0.63 -8.38
N SER A 394 -17.64 -0.55 -8.43
CA SER A 394 -18.18 -1.75 -7.78
C SER A 394 -18.10 -1.67 -6.25
N GLN A 395 -18.91 -2.48 -5.57
CA GLN A 395 -18.88 -2.69 -4.12
C GLN A 395 -17.46 -2.96 -3.60
N THR A 396 -16.69 -3.80 -4.31
CA THR A 396 -15.31 -4.12 -3.92
C THR A 396 -14.42 -2.88 -3.97
N ILE A 397 -14.50 -2.05 -5.02
CA ILE A 397 -13.73 -0.79 -5.09
C ILE A 397 -14.10 0.14 -3.93
N LYS A 398 -15.41 0.29 -3.64
CA LYS A 398 -15.87 1.07 -2.48
C LYS A 398 -15.27 0.51 -1.19
N ASN A 399 -15.27 -0.80 -1.00
CA ASN A 399 -14.75 -1.46 0.20
C ASN A 399 -13.24 -1.22 0.38
N LEU A 400 -12.44 -1.37 -0.67
CA LEU A 400 -10.99 -1.14 -0.64
C LEU A 400 -10.61 0.33 -0.37
N LEU A 401 -11.46 1.26 -0.83
CA LEU A 401 -11.29 2.70 -0.63
C LEU A 401 -12.04 3.24 0.59
N SER A 402 -12.62 2.37 1.41
CA SER A 402 -13.32 2.78 2.63
C SER A 402 -12.33 3.36 3.64
N GLY A 403 -12.79 4.36 4.40
CA GLY A 403 -11.93 5.15 5.28
C GLY A 403 -11.08 6.20 4.55
N GLY A 404 -11.27 6.45 3.25
CA GLY A 404 -10.67 7.59 2.54
C GLY A 404 -11.57 8.82 2.51
N SER A 405 -11.11 9.88 1.83
CA SER A 405 -11.89 11.10 1.59
C SER A 405 -12.96 10.96 0.50
N ILE A 406 -12.97 9.85 -0.24
CA ILE A 406 -13.89 9.65 -1.36
C ILE A 406 -15.29 9.27 -0.86
N LYS A 407 -16.29 10.08 -1.20
CA LYS A 407 -17.70 9.78 -0.91
C LYS A 407 -18.32 8.94 -2.02
N PHE A 408 -19.01 7.87 -1.61
CA PHE A 408 -19.69 6.93 -2.50
C PHE A 408 -21.19 6.94 -2.23
N ILE A 409 -21.99 7.07 -3.29
CA ILE A 409 -23.45 7.06 -3.22
C ILE A 409 -23.96 5.79 -3.90
N LYS A 410 -24.61 4.90 -3.15
CA LYS A 410 -25.22 3.68 -3.69
C LYS A 410 -26.28 4.05 -4.73
N THR A 411 -26.22 3.46 -5.92
CA THR A 411 -27.12 3.84 -7.03
C THR A 411 -27.86 2.67 -7.67
N ALA A 412 -27.18 1.54 -7.87
CA ALA A 412 -27.69 0.43 -8.66
C ALA A 412 -27.02 -0.86 -8.21
N ALA A 413 -27.38 -1.97 -8.85
CA ALA A 413 -26.66 -3.21 -8.70
C ALA A 413 -26.70 -4.02 -9.99
N VAL A 414 -25.67 -4.83 -10.20
CA VAL A 414 -25.52 -5.72 -11.36
C VAL A 414 -25.19 -7.11 -10.87
N LEU A 415 -25.47 -8.16 -11.64
CA LEU A 415 -25.02 -9.50 -11.27
C LEU A 415 -23.50 -9.59 -11.46
N ASN A 416 -22.81 -10.21 -10.50
CA ASN A 416 -21.41 -10.58 -10.67
C ASN A 416 -21.33 -11.81 -11.58
N PHE A 417 -20.45 -11.77 -12.57
CA PHE A 417 -20.32 -12.82 -13.58
C PHE A 417 -19.94 -14.18 -12.98
N GLN A 418 -19.02 -14.20 -12.00
CA GLN A 418 -18.49 -15.44 -11.42
C GLN A 418 -19.42 -16.01 -10.35
N SER A 419 -19.88 -15.17 -9.42
CA SER A 419 -20.64 -15.63 -8.26
C SER A 419 -22.15 -15.69 -8.51
N THR A 420 -22.65 -15.03 -9.56
CA THR A 420 -24.08 -14.79 -9.81
C THR A 420 -24.81 -14.05 -8.68
N THR A 421 -24.06 -13.51 -7.72
CA THR A 421 -24.58 -12.67 -6.64
C THR A 421 -24.70 -11.22 -7.11
N LEU A 422 -25.52 -10.44 -6.41
CA LEU A 422 -25.69 -9.02 -6.70
C LEU A 422 -24.42 -8.24 -6.28
N CYS A 423 -23.79 -7.54 -7.21
CA CYS A 423 -22.74 -6.56 -6.97
C CYS A 423 -23.36 -5.17 -6.95
N GLU A 424 -23.32 -4.51 -5.79
CA GLU A 424 -23.78 -3.13 -5.67
C GLU A 424 -22.83 -2.17 -6.41
N LEU A 425 -23.40 -1.11 -6.97
CA LEU A 425 -22.68 -0.05 -7.68
C LEU A 425 -22.88 1.29 -6.97
N PHE A 426 -21.80 2.07 -6.96
CA PHE A 426 -21.75 3.37 -6.30
C PHE A 426 -21.27 4.43 -7.28
N VAL A 427 -21.88 5.62 -7.22
CA VAL A 427 -21.39 6.82 -7.90
C VAL A 427 -20.34 7.48 -7.01
N ILE A 428 -19.24 7.94 -7.61
CA ILE A 428 -18.32 8.87 -6.93
C ILE A 428 -18.95 10.25 -6.95
N ASP A 429 -19.15 10.82 -5.76
CA ASP A 429 -19.80 12.12 -5.62
C ASP A 429 -19.03 13.25 -6.32
N ASN A 430 -19.75 14.12 -7.03
CA ASN A 430 -19.17 15.22 -7.80
C ASN A 430 -18.48 16.24 -6.88
N GLU A 431 -18.95 16.44 -5.65
CA GLU A 431 -18.29 17.33 -4.70
C GLU A 431 -16.91 16.79 -4.30
N THR A 432 -16.75 15.48 -4.18
CA THR A 432 -15.44 14.82 -3.97
C THR A 432 -14.51 15.04 -5.16
N ILE A 433 -15.05 15.07 -6.39
CA ILE A 433 -14.26 15.36 -7.60
C ILE A 433 -13.70 16.78 -7.52
N THR A 434 -14.52 17.75 -7.14
CA THR A 434 -14.08 19.14 -6.89
C THR A 434 -13.26 19.36 -5.61
N GLU A 435 -13.47 18.60 -4.54
CA GLU A 435 -12.70 18.70 -3.28
C GLU A 435 -11.36 17.99 -3.37
N SER A 436 -11.26 16.90 -4.14
CA SER A 436 -9.96 16.35 -4.54
C SER A 436 -9.16 17.39 -5.30
N ASN A 437 -9.78 18.35 -6.00
CA ASN A 437 -9.09 19.52 -6.53
C ASN A 437 -8.75 20.57 -5.48
N ASN A 438 -9.51 20.74 -4.40
CA ASN A 438 -9.07 21.61 -3.29
C ASN A 438 -7.96 20.96 -2.46
N GLU A 439 -7.92 19.64 -2.37
CA GLU A 439 -6.77 18.88 -1.90
C GLU A 439 -5.71 18.78 -2.98
N PHE A 440 -5.93 18.91 -4.28
CA PHE A 440 -4.85 19.02 -5.30
C PHE A 440 -4.41 20.47 -5.56
N GLU A 441 -5.16 21.45 -5.05
CA GLU A 441 -4.82 22.88 -4.96
C GLU A 441 -4.24 23.22 -3.57
N LYS A 442 -4.56 22.45 -2.50
CA LYS A 442 -3.91 22.50 -1.16
C LYS A 442 -2.77 21.49 -0.99
N ILE A 443 -2.88 20.27 -1.51
CA ILE A 443 -1.76 19.39 -1.94
C ILE A 443 -1.45 19.85 -3.37
N GLY A 444 -0.91 21.06 -3.47
CA GLY A 444 -0.70 21.71 -4.75
C GLY A 444 -0.09 20.76 -5.78
N CYS A 445 -0.58 20.83 -7.02
CA CYS A 445 0.33 20.90 -8.16
C CYS A 445 1.52 21.77 -7.70
N PRO A 446 2.75 21.24 -7.60
CA PRO A 446 3.76 21.78 -6.71
C PRO A 446 4.13 23.22 -7.08
N LYS A 447 3.43 24.17 -6.48
CA LYS A 447 3.87 25.55 -6.26
C LYS A 447 4.38 25.54 -4.82
N ASN A 448 5.56 25.00 -4.54
CA ASN A 448 6.77 25.09 -5.32
C ASN A 448 7.43 23.71 -5.34
N GLU A 449 7.70 23.15 -6.52
CA GLU A 449 8.93 22.36 -6.65
C GLU A 449 10.02 23.22 -6.02
N THR A 450 10.65 22.71 -4.96
CA THR A 450 11.86 23.35 -4.50
C THR A 450 12.77 23.48 -5.71
N PHE A 451 13.53 24.56 -5.79
CA PHE A 451 14.46 24.75 -6.90
C PHE A 451 15.32 23.48 -7.15
N LEU A 452 15.59 22.72 -6.09
CA LEU A 452 16.25 21.43 -6.14
C LEU A 452 15.44 20.33 -6.83
N GLU A 453 14.16 20.13 -6.49
CA GLU A 453 13.34 19.07 -7.09
C GLU A 453 13.19 19.26 -8.60
N LYS A 454 12.87 20.48 -9.04
CA LYS A 454 12.82 20.81 -10.47
C LYS A 454 14.18 20.58 -11.13
N LEU A 455 15.27 20.91 -10.43
CA LEU A 455 16.63 20.80 -10.96
C LEU A 455 16.99 19.33 -11.15
N LEU A 456 16.73 18.50 -10.14
CA LEU A 456 16.98 17.07 -10.19
C LEU A 456 16.13 16.40 -11.28
N GLN A 457 14.85 16.77 -11.41
CA GLN A 457 14.00 16.24 -12.47
C GLN A 457 14.52 16.59 -13.86
N VAL A 458 14.85 17.87 -14.13
CA VAL A 458 15.37 18.27 -15.45
C VAL A 458 16.68 17.55 -15.76
N ILE A 459 17.56 17.37 -14.76
CA ILE A 459 18.80 16.60 -14.95
C ILE A 459 18.48 15.12 -15.22
N GLU A 460 17.56 14.51 -14.46
CA GLU A 460 17.22 13.08 -14.57
C GLU A 460 16.61 12.72 -15.93
N HIS A 461 15.79 13.61 -16.51
CA HIS A 461 15.20 13.41 -17.84
C HIS A 461 16.19 13.59 -19.01
N ASN A 462 17.41 14.08 -18.76
CA ASN A 462 18.41 14.36 -19.79
C ASN A 462 19.77 13.72 -19.46
N LEU A 463 19.78 12.61 -18.70
CA LEU A 463 21.03 11.95 -18.31
C LEU A 463 21.76 11.31 -19.49
N ASP A 464 21.03 10.87 -20.52
CA ASP A 464 21.52 10.24 -21.74
C ASP A 464 22.05 11.23 -22.79
N ASP A 465 21.62 12.49 -22.73
CA ASP A 465 22.03 13.53 -23.67
C ASP A 465 23.45 14.06 -23.37
N THR A 466 24.39 13.82 -24.29
CA THR A 466 25.79 14.26 -24.12
C THR A 466 25.95 15.79 -24.14
N ASP A 467 25.04 16.51 -24.79
CA ASP A 467 25.09 17.97 -24.96
C ASP A 467 24.34 18.71 -23.82
N PHE A 468 23.65 17.98 -22.95
CA PHE A 468 22.95 18.56 -21.81
C PHE A 468 23.92 19.19 -20.79
N GLY A 469 23.67 20.47 -20.47
CA GLY A 469 24.53 21.24 -19.58
C GLY A 469 23.87 22.50 -19.02
N ILE A 470 24.70 23.47 -18.60
CA ILE A 470 24.26 24.71 -17.94
C ILE A 470 23.30 25.53 -18.81
N GLU A 471 23.52 25.58 -20.13
CA GLU A 471 22.69 26.37 -21.04
C GLU A 471 21.24 25.88 -21.06
N THR A 472 21.04 24.57 -21.19
CA THR A 472 19.71 23.94 -21.13
C THR A 472 19.03 24.19 -19.79
N LEU A 473 19.78 24.09 -18.68
CA LEU A 473 19.24 24.42 -17.35
C LEU A 473 18.84 25.90 -17.24
N CYS A 474 19.62 26.83 -17.78
CA CYS A 474 19.26 28.24 -17.79
C CYS A 474 17.96 28.50 -18.55
N GLN A 475 17.76 27.84 -19.69
CA GLN A 475 16.54 27.92 -20.48
C GLN A 475 15.34 27.31 -19.75
N SER A 476 15.49 26.13 -19.13
CA SER A 476 14.41 25.46 -18.39
C SER A 476 13.96 26.23 -17.14
N PHE A 477 14.86 27.01 -16.53
CA PHE A 477 14.60 27.79 -15.33
C PHE A 477 14.31 29.27 -15.60
N LEU A 478 14.49 29.76 -16.83
CA LEU A 478 14.37 31.16 -17.22
C LEU A 478 15.24 32.10 -16.35
N VAL A 479 16.47 31.68 -16.04
CA VAL A 479 17.43 32.44 -15.21
C VAL A 479 18.78 32.58 -15.91
N SER A 480 19.53 33.63 -15.53
CA SER A 480 20.91 33.78 -15.97
C SER A 480 21.82 32.69 -15.39
N GLU A 481 22.90 32.36 -16.10
CA GLU A 481 23.91 31.39 -15.65
C GLU A 481 24.45 31.69 -14.25
N ARG A 482 24.76 32.96 -13.96
CA ARG A 482 25.27 33.39 -12.66
C ARG A 482 24.27 33.13 -11.53
N GLN A 483 22.97 33.32 -11.78
CA GLN A 483 21.93 33.04 -10.79
C GLN A 483 21.73 31.54 -10.58
N LEU A 484 21.77 30.75 -11.66
CA LEU A 484 21.67 29.30 -11.58
C LEU A 484 22.86 28.71 -10.80
N GLN A 485 24.09 29.07 -11.16
CA GLN A 485 25.29 28.56 -10.47
C GLN A 485 25.27 28.86 -8.97
N ARG A 486 24.89 30.08 -8.59
CA ARG A 486 24.78 30.47 -7.17
C ARG A 486 23.73 29.61 -6.45
N LYS A 487 22.53 29.50 -7.03
CA LYS A 487 21.40 28.79 -6.40
C LYS A 487 21.63 27.28 -6.31
N VAL A 488 22.26 26.66 -7.32
CA VAL A 488 22.65 25.24 -7.28
C VAL A 488 23.70 25.00 -6.19
N LYS A 489 24.71 25.86 -6.10
CA LYS A 489 25.78 25.71 -5.11
C LYS A 489 25.26 25.91 -3.68
N GLU A 490 24.38 26.88 -3.45
CA GLU A 490 23.75 27.12 -2.15
C GLU A 490 22.94 25.91 -1.67
N VAL A 491 22.24 25.22 -2.58
CA VAL A 491 21.31 24.14 -2.22
C VAL A 491 21.97 22.76 -2.23
N THR A 492 22.97 22.52 -3.08
CA THR A 492 23.58 21.18 -3.27
C THR A 492 25.04 21.09 -2.85
N GLY A 493 25.70 22.23 -2.56
CA GLY A 493 27.15 22.29 -2.33
C GLY A 493 28.01 22.04 -3.59
N LYS A 494 27.41 21.70 -4.74
CA LYS A 494 28.10 21.38 -6.00
C LYS A 494 27.84 22.44 -7.07
N SER A 495 28.70 22.52 -8.09
CA SER A 495 28.38 23.28 -9.31
C SER A 495 27.39 22.50 -10.19
N PRO A 496 26.63 23.16 -11.10
CA PRO A 496 25.68 22.46 -11.98
C PRO A 496 26.30 21.30 -12.76
N ASN A 497 27.45 21.51 -13.42
CA ASN A 497 28.14 20.45 -14.16
C ASN A 497 28.62 19.31 -13.25
N SER A 498 29.06 19.62 -12.03
CA SER A 498 29.45 18.59 -11.07
C SER A 498 28.25 17.80 -10.56
N LEU A 499 27.08 18.43 -10.43
CA LEU A 499 25.84 17.77 -10.03
C LEU A 499 25.34 16.83 -11.14
N ILE A 500 25.30 17.30 -12.39
CA ILE A 500 24.96 16.50 -13.57
C ILE A 500 25.86 15.26 -13.65
N THR A 501 27.17 15.48 -13.56
CA THR A 501 28.16 14.38 -13.61
C THR A 501 27.93 13.38 -12.48
N SER A 502 27.71 13.85 -11.24
CA SER A 502 27.46 12.98 -10.08
C SER A 502 26.17 12.16 -10.26
N MET A 503 25.11 12.74 -10.80
CA MET A 503 23.86 12.02 -11.08
C MET A 503 24.04 10.95 -12.17
N ARG A 504 24.72 11.29 -13.28
CA ARG A 504 25.07 10.33 -14.34
C ARG A 504 25.87 9.16 -13.79
N LEU A 505 26.88 9.43 -12.96
CA LEU A 505 27.73 8.40 -12.34
C LEU A 505 26.96 7.48 -11.39
N ASN A 506 26.04 8.01 -10.58
CA ASN A 506 25.25 7.19 -9.65
C ASN A 506 24.28 6.25 -10.39
N LYS A 507 23.63 6.70 -11.46
CA LYS A 507 22.78 5.84 -12.30
C LYS A 507 23.61 4.80 -13.07
N ALA A 508 24.76 5.20 -13.62
CA ALA A 508 25.69 4.29 -14.29
C ALA A 508 26.22 3.19 -13.35
N LYS A 509 26.48 3.51 -12.07
CA LYS A 509 26.88 2.52 -11.06
C LYS A 509 25.81 1.45 -10.83
N SER A 510 24.54 1.84 -10.73
CA SER A 510 23.43 0.89 -10.62
C SER A 510 23.32 0.01 -11.86
N ALA A 511 23.52 0.57 -13.06
CA ALA A 511 23.52 -0.18 -14.32
C ALA A 511 24.67 -1.20 -14.38
N LEU A 512 25.89 -0.83 -13.97
CA LEU A 512 27.06 -1.73 -13.91
C LEU A 512 26.83 -2.96 -13.02
N LEU A 513 25.97 -2.86 -12.01
CA LEU A 513 25.64 -3.96 -11.08
C LEU A 513 24.48 -4.85 -11.54
N SER A 514 23.74 -4.44 -12.59
CA SER A 514 22.48 -5.09 -12.99
C SER A 514 22.37 -5.50 -14.45
N TYR A 515 23.23 -4.98 -15.33
CA TYR A 515 23.19 -5.22 -16.78
C TYR A 515 24.38 -6.06 -17.29
N GLN A 516 24.20 -6.70 -18.45
CA GLN A 516 25.26 -7.42 -19.20
C GLN A 516 26.06 -6.51 -20.17
N ASP A 517 25.80 -5.20 -20.15
CA ASP A 517 26.42 -4.23 -21.06
C ASP A 517 27.87 -3.92 -20.67
N THR A 518 28.69 -3.58 -21.66
CA THR A 518 30.09 -3.21 -21.43
C THR A 518 30.21 -1.83 -20.76
N VAL A 519 31.32 -1.60 -20.06
CA VAL A 519 31.65 -0.30 -19.45
C VAL A 519 31.59 0.85 -20.47
N ALA A 520 31.92 0.58 -21.74
CA ALA A 520 31.87 1.56 -22.81
C ALA A 520 30.43 1.92 -23.21
N GLU A 521 29.54 0.93 -23.33
CA GLU A 521 28.12 1.15 -23.65
C GLU A 521 27.41 1.92 -22.54
N ILE A 522 27.66 1.54 -21.28
CA ILE A 522 27.10 2.23 -20.11
C ILE A 522 27.58 3.70 -20.07
N ALA A 523 28.84 3.96 -20.41
CA ALA A 523 29.34 5.33 -20.47
C ALA A 523 28.54 6.20 -21.46
N PHE A 524 28.29 5.69 -22.67
CA PHE A 524 27.52 6.43 -23.68
C PHE A 524 26.04 6.54 -23.32
N GLN A 525 25.44 5.48 -22.78
CA GLN A 525 24.04 5.46 -22.36
C GLN A 525 23.71 6.54 -21.32
N PHE A 526 24.66 6.89 -20.45
CA PHE A 526 24.50 7.94 -19.46
C PHE A 526 25.21 9.25 -19.86
N GLY A 527 25.29 9.53 -21.16
CA GLY A 527 25.64 10.86 -21.67
C GLY A 527 27.10 11.27 -21.47
N PHE A 528 28.04 10.33 -21.40
CA PHE A 528 29.48 10.64 -21.44
C PHE A 528 30.00 10.60 -22.87
N SER A 529 30.76 11.63 -23.25
CA SER A 529 31.37 11.75 -24.58
C SER A 529 32.49 10.73 -24.86
N SER A 530 33.05 10.10 -23.82
CA SER A 530 33.99 8.99 -23.98
C SER A 530 34.06 8.07 -22.75
N PRO A 531 34.30 6.76 -22.94
CA PRO A 531 34.50 5.80 -21.84
C PRO A 531 35.72 6.11 -20.96
N SER A 532 36.76 6.73 -21.53
CA SER A 532 37.96 7.15 -20.80
C SER A 532 37.66 8.28 -19.82
N TYR A 533 36.86 9.27 -20.25
CA TYR A 533 36.40 10.36 -19.39
C TYR A 533 35.46 9.85 -18.30
N PHE A 534 34.50 8.99 -18.65
CA PHE A 534 33.63 8.31 -17.71
C PHE A 534 34.43 7.60 -16.60
N SER A 535 35.38 6.74 -16.97
CA SER A 535 36.17 5.96 -16.01
C SER A 535 36.98 6.83 -15.04
N LYS A 536 37.53 7.96 -15.54
CA LYS A 536 38.24 8.94 -14.70
C LYS A 536 37.31 9.62 -13.70
N CYS A 537 36.13 10.05 -14.15
CA CYS A 537 35.12 10.67 -13.28
C CYS A 537 34.55 9.68 -12.26
N PHE A 538 34.31 8.44 -12.68
CA PHE A 538 33.81 7.36 -11.84
C PHE A 538 34.78 7.01 -10.71
N LYS A 539 36.08 6.83 -11.03
CA LYS A 539 37.12 6.62 -10.02
C LYS A 539 37.23 7.77 -9.04
N LYS A 540 37.06 9.01 -9.52
CA LYS A 540 37.10 10.20 -8.67
C LYS A 540 35.92 10.25 -7.68
N GLU A 541 34.71 9.88 -8.11
CA GLU A 541 33.50 9.93 -7.27
C GLU A 541 33.41 8.75 -6.29
N PHE A 542 33.77 7.53 -6.73
CA PHE A 542 33.54 6.30 -5.95
C PHE A 542 34.81 5.63 -5.41
N GLY A 543 36.00 6.15 -5.74
CA GLY A 543 37.29 5.59 -5.29
C GLY A 543 37.76 4.34 -6.03
N VAL A 544 36.89 3.73 -6.86
CA VAL A 544 37.13 2.52 -7.64
C VAL A 544 36.79 2.75 -9.11
N THR A 545 37.41 2.02 -10.02
CA THR A 545 37.11 2.06 -11.45
C THR A 545 35.82 1.30 -11.78
N PRO A 546 35.13 1.62 -12.89
CA PRO A 546 33.96 0.85 -13.33
C PRO A 546 34.26 -0.65 -13.50
N THR A 547 35.43 -0.99 -14.03
CA THR A 547 35.86 -2.39 -14.23
C THR A 547 36.05 -3.14 -12.91
N GLU A 548 36.58 -2.48 -11.87
CA GLU A 548 36.72 -3.08 -10.54
C GLU A 548 35.36 -3.38 -9.89
N ILE A 549 34.32 -2.58 -10.17
CA ILE A 549 32.95 -2.84 -9.67
C ILE A 549 32.28 -4.02 -10.39
N VAL A 550 32.52 -4.18 -11.69
CA VAL A 550 31.95 -5.31 -12.45
C VAL A 550 32.62 -6.64 -12.06
N ALA A 551 33.85 -6.59 -11.56
CA ALA A 551 34.62 -7.76 -11.15
C ALA A 551 34.38 -8.21 -9.68
N SER A 552 33.61 -7.45 -8.90
CA SER A 552 33.24 -7.74 -7.51
C SER A 552 31.84 -8.33 -7.41
#